data_AF-A0A2N0LQ21-F1
#
_entry.id   AF-A0A2N0LQ21-F1
#
_cell.length_a   1.000
_cell.length_b   1.000
_cell.length_c   1.000
_cell.angle_alpha   90.00
_cell.angle_beta   90.00
_cell.angle_gamma   90.00
#
_symmetry.space_group_name_H-M   'P 1'
#
loop_
_entity.id
_entity.type
_entity.pdbx_description
1 polymer ?
#
loop_
_entity_poly.entity_id
_entity_poly.type
_entity_poly.pdbx_seq_one_letter_code
_entity_poly.pdbx_strand_id
1 'polypeptide(L)'
;MSGRHQACLFSLCNDASAAAVSKKFAPSKGAPIAVTCNNGQNAALAGATLKEMGYQNVSVLEGGMAAWRQAGLAVEQGLSGVMRSPTDVVVSGPDRNFADVMNYLRWETALGEKYAAS
;
A
#
# COMPACT_ATOMS: atom_id res chain seq x y z
N MET A 1 -0.90 -14.85 -31.97
CA MET A 1 0.05 -13.96 -31.27
C MET A 1 -0.70 -13.23 -30.16
N SER A 2 -0.93 -13.89 -29.02
CA SER A 2 -1.68 -13.30 -27.89
C SER A 2 -0.67 -12.72 -26.91
N GLY A 3 -0.42 -11.41 -27.04
CA GLY A 3 0.47 -10.67 -26.17
C GLY A 3 -0.21 -10.48 -24.81
N ARG A 4 0.31 -11.13 -23.77
CA ARG A 4 -0.03 -10.84 -22.38
C ARG A 4 0.38 -9.40 -22.08
N HIS A 5 -0.54 -8.45 -22.25
CA HIS A 5 -0.43 -7.12 -21.66
C HIS A 5 -0.76 -7.25 -20.17
N GLN A 6 0.23 -7.76 -19.43
CA GLN A 6 0.18 -7.79 -17.99
C GLN A 6 0.40 -6.35 -17.51
N ALA A 7 -0.69 -5.59 -17.42
CA ALA A 7 -0.70 -4.33 -16.72
C ALA A 7 -0.33 -4.62 -15.27
N CYS A 8 0.91 -4.34 -14.88
CA CYS A 8 1.32 -4.39 -13.48
C CYS A 8 0.45 -3.37 -12.74
N LEU A 9 -0.50 -3.87 -11.96
CA LEU A 9 -1.39 -3.06 -11.16
C LEU A 9 -0.65 -2.70 -9.87
N PHE A 10 -0.19 -1.45 -9.78
CA PHE A 10 0.56 -0.97 -8.63
C PHE A 10 -0.40 -0.37 -7.61
N SER A 11 -0.56 -1.06 -6.48
CA SER A 11 -1.07 -0.43 -5.26
C SER A 11 0.10 0.27 -4.58
N LEU A 12 0.26 1.56 -4.85
CA LEU A 12 1.20 2.42 -4.14
C LEU A 12 0.41 3.19 -3.08
N CYS A 13 0.49 2.74 -1.83
CA CYS A 13 0.11 3.56 -0.69
C CYS A 13 1.23 4.57 -0.40
N ASN A 14 0.82 5.78 -0.02
CA ASN A 14 1.60 7.00 0.16
C ASN A 14 2.72 6.86 1.21
N ASP A 15 3.85 6.28 0.82
CA ASP A 15 5.00 5.99 1.69
C ASP A 15 6.32 6.25 0.92
N ALA A 16 7.38 6.68 1.63
CA ALA A 16 8.74 6.82 1.10
C ALA A 16 9.29 5.51 0.48
N SER A 17 8.69 4.38 0.87
CA SER A 17 8.85 3.07 0.25
C SER A 17 8.53 3.05 -1.26
N ALA A 18 7.69 3.96 -1.77
CA ALA A 18 7.28 4.00 -3.18
C ALA A 18 8.47 4.09 -4.15
N ALA A 19 9.53 4.83 -3.78
CA ALA A 19 10.73 4.97 -4.61
C ALA A 19 11.58 3.68 -4.68
N ALA A 20 11.64 2.94 -3.58
CA ALA A 20 12.35 1.66 -3.54
C ALA A 20 11.56 0.57 -4.27
N VAL A 21 10.24 0.54 -4.10
CA VAL A 21 9.33 -0.38 -4.79
C VAL A 21 9.36 -0.10 -6.29
N SER A 22 9.27 1.16 -6.71
CA SER A 22 9.25 1.50 -8.12
C SER A 22 10.56 1.10 -8.82
N LYS A 23 11.74 1.28 -8.20
CA LYS A 23 13.02 0.85 -8.79
C LYS A 23 13.13 -0.68 -8.94
N LYS A 24 12.57 -1.44 -7.98
CA LYS A 24 12.63 -2.90 -8.00
C LYS A 24 11.69 -3.52 -9.03
N PHE A 25 10.47 -2.97 -9.17
CA PHE A 25 9.41 -3.56 -9.99
C PHE A 25 9.16 -2.83 -11.32
N ALA A 26 9.60 -1.58 -11.44
CA ALA A 26 9.57 -0.78 -12.66
C ALA A 26 10.92 -0.04 -12.83
N PRO A 27 12.01 -0.77 -13.14
CA PRO A 27 13.35 -0.16 -13.27
C PRO A 27 13.46 0.81 -14.44
N SER A 28 12.69 0.59 -15.51
CA SER A 28 12.62 1.50 -16.66
C SER A 28 11.61 2.62 -16.43
N LYS A 29 12.04 3.86 -16.64
CA LYS A 29 11.20 5.06 -16.55
C LYS A 29 10.16 5.18 -17.69
N GLY A 30 10.37 4.45 -18.79
CA GLY A 30 9.40 4.33 -19.88
C GLY A 30 8.44 3.16 -19.72
N ALA A 31 8.57 2.32 -18.69
CA ALA A 31 7.65 1.21 -18.48
C ALA A 31 6.22 1.73 -18.20
N PRO A 32 5.18 1.11 -18.79
CA PRO A 32 3.80 1.46 -18.46
C PRO A 32 3.48 1.04 -17.03
N ILE A 33 2.93 1.98 -16.24
CA ILE A 33 2.57 1.79 -14.84
C ILE A 33 1.09 2.19 -14.69
N ALA A 34 0.27 1.23 -14.25
CA ALA A 34 -1.10 1.49 -13.84
C ALA A 34 -1.16 1.57 -12.31
N VAL A 35 -1.73 2.65 -11.77
CA VAL A 35 -1.85 2.88 -10.32
C VAL A 35 -3.32 2.85 -9.94
N THR A 36 -3.64 2.19 -8.83
CA THR A 36 -5.00 2.13 -8.30
C THR A 36 -5.01 2.13 -6.77
N CYS A 37 -6.17 2.45 -6.22
CA CYS A 37 -6.51 2.28 -4.81
C CYS A 37 -7.99 1.95 -4.72
N ASN A 38 -8.61 2.01 -3.53
CA ASN A 38 -10.02 1.63 -3.42
C ASN A 38 -10.97 2.50 -4.28
N ASN A 39 -10.76 3.82 -4.30
CA ASN A 39 -11.64 4.80 -4.95
C ASN A 39 -10.93 5.80 -5.89
N GLY A 40 -9.65 5.60 -6.18
CA GLY A 40 -8.84 6.44 -7.08
C GLY A 40 -8.09 7.61 -6.42
N GLN A 41 -8.48 8.07 -5.22
CA GLN A 41 -7.91 9.29 -4.63
C GLN A 41 -6.41 9.18 -4.30
N ASN A 42 -6.01 8.15 -3.55
CA ASN A 42 -4.60 7.93 -3.23
C ASN A 42 -3.77 7.58 -4.48
N ALA A 43 -4.40 6.94 -5.47
CA ALA A 43 -3.75 6.58 -6.72
C ALA A 43 -3.40 7.82 -7.57
N ALA A 44 -4.22 8.87 -7.52
CA ALA A 44 -3.92 10.15 -8.17
C ALA A 44 -2.66 10.80 -7.58
N LEU A 45 -2.56 10.84 -6.24
CA LEU A 45 -1.38 11.36 -5.54
C LEU A 45 -0.12 10.55 -5.89
N ALA A 46 -0.19 9.22 -5.78
CA ALA A 46 0.92 8.34 -6.14
C ALA A 46 1.32 8.47 -7.62
N GLY A 47 0.35 8.65 -8.51
CA GLY A 47 0.59 8.89 -9.93
C GLY A 47 1.35 10.20 -10.20
N ALA A 48 1.00 11.27 -9.48
CA ALA A 48 1.73 12.54 -9.54
C ALA A 48 3.18 12.37 -9.06
N THR A 49 3.39 11.72 -7.91
CA THR A 49 4.73 11.45 -7.37
C THR A 49 5.59 10.61 -8.33
N LEU A 50 5.02 9.59 -8.99
CA LEU A 50 5.76 8.81 -9.98
C LEU A 50 6.20 9.66 -11.19
N LYS A 51 5.34 10.58 -11.65
CA LYS A 51 5.70 11.51 -12.73
C LYS A 51 6.81 12.47 -12.30
N GLU A 52 6.75 13.01 -11.10
CA GLU A 52 7.84 13.83 -10.51
C GLU A 52 9.16 13.06 -10.42
N MET A 53 9.09 11.75 -10.15
CA MET A 53 10.25 10.86 -10.17
C MET A 53 10.72 10.47 -11.58
N GLY A 54 10.13 11.03 -12.65
CA GLY A 54 10.53 10.85 -14.04
C GLY A 54 9.93 9.64 -14.75
N TYR A 55 8.91 8.98 -14.20
CA TYR A 55 8.16 7.95 -14.94
C TYR A 55 7.24 8.61 -15.98
N GLN A 56 7.34 8.15 -17.22
CA GLN A 56 6.70 8.80 -18.36
C GLN A 56 5.29 8.25 -18.63
N ASN A 57 5.11 6.95 -18.42
CA ASN A 57 3.90 6.22 -18.82
C ASN A 57 3.09 5.79 -17.58
N VAL A 58 2.54 6.77 -16.86
CA VAL A 58 1.76 6.54 -15.63
C VAL A 58 0.28 6.83 -15.87
N SER A 59 -0.56 5.82 -15.65
CA SER A 59 -2.03 5.88 -15.74
C SER A 59 -2.66 5.55 -14.39
N VAL A 60 -3.75 6.24 -14.05
CA VAL A 60 -4.53 5.99 -12.83
C VAL A 60 -5.86 5.36 -13.21
N LEU A 61 -6.25 4.29 -12.51
CA LEU A 61 -7.54 3.65 -12.74
C LEU A 61 -8.67 4.54 -12.21
N GLU A 62 -9.51 5.04 -13.12
CA GLU A 62 -10.69 5.84 -12.79
C GLU A 62 -11.66 5.05 -11.90
N GLY A 63 -12.12 5.67 -10.82
CA GLY A 63 -12.98 5.03 -9.81
C GLY A 63 -12.30 3.93 -8.96
N GLY A 64 -11.02 3.64 -9.21
CA GLY A 64 -10.23 2.67 -8.47
C GLY A 64 -10.77 1.24 -8.54
N MET A 65 -10.40 0.42 -7.56
CA MET A 65 -10.84 -0.97 -7.45
C MET A 65 -12.34 -1.12 -7.22
N ALA A 66 -13.03 -0.09 -6.71
CA ALA A 66 -14.49 -0.09 -6.62
C ALA A 66 -15.13 -0.17 -8.01
N ALA A 67 -14.72 0.68 -8.94
CA ALA A 67 -15.20 0.65 -10.33
C ALA A 67 -14.81 -0.65 -11.05
N TRP A 68 -13.60 -1.16 -10.82
CA TRP A 68 -13.16 -2.46 -11.38
C TRP A 68 -14.08 -3.61 -10.98
N ARG A 69 -14.45 -3.69 -9.69
CA ARG A 69 -15.36 -4.71 -9.18
C ARG A 69 -16.78 -4.52 -9.70
N GLN A 70 -17.27 -3.28 -9.80
CA GLN A 70 -18.57 -2.98 -10.38
C GLN A 70 -18.67 -3.37 -11.86
N ALA A 71 -17.55 -3.28 -12.60
CA ALA A 71 -17.45 -3.76 -13.97
C ALA A 71 -17.43 -5.31 -14.10
N GLY A 72 -17.48 -6.06 -12.98
CA GLY A 72 -17.50 -7.52 -12.99
C GLY A 72 -16.16 -8.16 -13.38
N LEU A 73 -15.06 -7.41 -13.30
CA LEU A 73 -13.73 -7.91 -13.66
C LEU A 73 -13.13 -8.74 -12.52
N ALA A 74 -12.33 -9.75 -12.87
CA ALA A 74 -11.73 -10.66 -11.92
C ALA A 74 -10.77 -9.93 -10.95
N VAL A 75 -10.73 -10.41 -9.71
CA VAL A 75 -9.82 -9.95 -8.66
C VAL A 75 -9.16 -11.12 -7.96
N GLU A 76 -7.90 -10.95 -7.60
CA GLU A 76 -7.22 -11.85 -6.67
C GLU A 76 -7.54 -11.46 -5.22
N GLN A 77 -7.45 -12.42 -4.29
CA GLN A 77 -7.73 -12.22 -2.87
C GLN A 77 -6.59 -12.77 -2.00
N GLY A 78 -6.46 -12.21 -0.79
CA GLY A 78 -5.40 -12.57 0.14
C GLY A 78 -4.08 -11.86 -0.17
N LEU A 79 -2.97 -12.49 0.21
CA LEU A 79 -1.62 -11.93 0.05
C LEU A 79 -0.91 -12.45 -1.21
N SER A 80 -1.65 -12.88 -2.24
CA SER A 80 -1.05 -13.24 -3.53
C SER A 80 -0.41 -12.00 -4.16
N GLY A 81 0.80 -12.16 -4.71
CA GLY A 81 1.48 -11.09 -5.45
C GLY A 81 1.90 -9.87 -4.63
N VAL A 82 1.94 -9.94 -3.29
CA VAL A 82 2.40 -8.81 -2.46
C VAL A 82 3.88 -8.51 -2.70
N MET A 83 4.20 -7.23 -2.94
CA MET A 83 5.57 -6.78 -3.24
C MET A 83 6.48 -6.73 -1.99
N ARG A 84 5.88 -6.54 -0.82
CA ARG A 84 6.53 -6.55 0.50
C ARG A 84 5.58 -7.15 1.53
N SER A 85 6.11 -7.58 2.66
CA SER A 85 5.29 -7.97 3.81
C SER A 85 4.40 -6.79 4.27
N PRO A 86 3.09 -6.99 4.48
CA PRO A 86 2.19 -5.96 4.99
C PRO A 86 2.63 -5.48 6.36
N THR A 87 3.11 -4.25 6.43
CA THR A 87 3.71 -3.61 7.63
C THR A 87 3.09 -2.24 7.90
N ASP A 88 2.05 -1.89 7.15
CA ASP A 88 1.30 -0.64 7.17
C ASP A 88 0.14 -0.63 8.19
N VAL A 89 -0.06 -1.75 8.89
CA VAL A 89 -1.04 -1.87 9.98
C VAL A 89 -0.31 -2.30 11.25
N VAL A 90 -0.42 -1.49 12.30
CA VAL A 90 -0.02 -1.88 13.65
C VAL A 90 -1.21 -2.54 14.31
N VAL A 91 -1.21 -3.87 14.37
CA VAL A 91 -2.23 -4.61 15.12
C VAL A 91 -2.03 -4.34 16.61
N SER A 92 -3.05 -3.80 17.28
CA SER A 92 -2.96 -3.43 18.69
C SER A 92 -2.82 -4.68 19.58
N GLY A 93 -2.23 -4.52 20.77
CA GLY A 93 -2.05 -5.63 21.72
C GLY A 93 -3.36 -6.38 22.03
N PRO A 94 -4.48 -5.67 22.31
CA PRO A 94 -5.80 -6.26 22.50
C PRO A 94 -6.32 -7.12 21.35
N ASP A 95 -5.93 -6.81 20.12
CA ASP A 95 -6.44 -7.51 18.93
C ASP A 95 -5.70 -8.84 18.64
N ARG A 96 -4.60 -9.14 19.36
CA ARG A 96 -3.74 -10.30 19.09
C ARG A 96 -4.00 -11.48 20.03
N ASN A 97 -3.67 -11.29 21.32
CA ASN A 97 -3.76 -12.32 22.36
C ASN A 97 -3.58 -11.70 23.77
N PHE A 98 -3.87 -12.50 24.80
CA PHE A 98 -3.78 -12.07 26.20
C PHE A 98 -2.38 -11.62 26.64
N ALA A 99 -1.31 -12.27 26.19
CA ALA A 99 0.05 -11.89 26.57
C ALA A 99 0.42 -10.50 26.02
N ASP A 100 0.01 -10.21 24.78
CA ASP A 100 0.20 -8.90 24.15
C ASP A 100 -0.65 -7.80 24.82
N VAL A 101 -1.86 -8.14 25.28
CA VAL A 101 -2.66 -7.24 26.14
C VAL A 101 -1.88 -6.91 27.41
N MET A 102 -1.34 -7.91 28.10
CA MET A 102 -0.59 -7.69 29.34
C MET A 102 0.68 -6.86 29.11
N ASN A 103 1.36 -7.04 27.97
CA ASN A 103 2.50 -6.21 27.60
C ASN A 103 2.09 -4.76 27.34
N TYR A 104 0.98 -4.55 26.64
CA TYR A 104 0.41 -3.22 26.38
C TYR A 104 0.05 -2.50 27.69
N LEU A 105 -0.66 -3.16 28.61
CA LEU A 105 -1.04 -2.59 29.91
C LEU A 105 0.18 -2.24 30.77
N ARG A 106 1.21 -3.09 30.80
CA ARG A 106 2.47 -2.78 31.50
C ARG A 106 3.14 -1.54 30.94
N TRP A 107 3.14 -1.39 29.62
CA TRP A 107 3.67 -0.20 28.96
C TRP A 107 2.85 1.06 29.34
N GLU A 108 1.52 0.99 29.35
CA GLU A 108 0.67 2.12 29.77
C GLU A 108 0.95 2.56 31.21
N THR A 109 1.05 1.62 32.16
CA THR A 109 1.37 1.93 33.56
C THR A 109 2.74 2.59 33.68
N ALA A 110 3.77 2.03 33.05
CA ALA A 110 5.12 2.58 33.09
C ALA A 110 5.20 3.98 32.46
N LEU A 111 4.43 4.22 31.39
CA LEU A 111 4.34 5.54 30.76
C LEU A 111 3.70 6.56 31.72
N GLY A 112 2.61 6.17 32.39
CA GLY A 112 1.96 6.97 33.42
C GLY A 112 2.90 7.33 34.57
N GLU A 113 3.61 6.35 35.13
CA GLU A 113 4.60 6.56 36.20
C GLU A 113 5.72 7.50 35.78
N LYS A 114 6.24 7.33 34.55
CA LYS A 114 7.31 8.18 34.00
C LYS A 114 6.94 9.65 33.99
N TYR A 115 5.71 9.99 33.61
CA TYR A 115 5.26 11.38 33.45
C TYR A 115 4.47 11.93 34.64
N ALA A 116 4.09 11.11 35.62
CA ALA A 116 3.48 11.58 36.87
C ALA A 116 4.49 12.28 37.80
N ALA A 117 5.79 12.02 37.63
CA ALA A 117 6.88 12.64 38.37
C ALA A 117 7.48 13.89 37.67
N SER A 118 6.85 14.37 36.58
CA SER A 118 7.25 15.54 35.79
C SER A 118 6.35 16.73 36.10
#